data_AF-A0A7V4CVC3-F1
#
_entry.id   AF-A0A7V4CVC3-F1
#
_cell.length_a   1.000
_cell.length_b   1.000
_cell.length_c   1.000
_cell.angle_alpha   90.00
_cell.angle_beta   90.00
_cell.angle_gamma   90.00
#
_symmetry.space_group_name_H-M   'P 1'
#
loop_
_entity.id
_entity.type
_entity.pdbx_description
1 polymer ?
#
loop_
_entity_poly.entity_id
_entity_poly.type
_entity_poly.pdbx_seq_one_letter_code
_entity_poly.pdbx_strand_id
1 'polypeptide(L)'
;MLTYKKIFSMTLILAGFLILISEFIYLPIDITWIIGATFILQGLFSVIKSLNNDRRDLLFLFTILFMIGIIFIIKSNFNIRETREIVFTSILLISGGAFLMLFIENSKERIFALVGVIFFIVGYLSINLLRDYGLTKISNSLAKTAEDFWPIVLISSGLILFLNRKK
;
A
#
# COMPACT_ATOMS: atom_id res chain seq x y z
N MET A 1 -24.91 -2.94 9.82
CA MET A 1 -23.95 -2.73 8.71
C MET A 1 -22.63 -2.21 9.27
N LEU A 2 -21.48 -2.83 8.96
CA LEU A 2 -20.17 -2.37 9.43
C LEU A 2 -19.79 -1.03 8.77
N THR A 3 -19.49 0.01 9.56
CA THR A 3 -19.00 1.30 9.05
C THR A 3 -17.49 1.24 8.83
N TYR A 4 -16.93 2.09 7.95
CA TYR A 4 -15.46 2.15 7.75
C TYR A 4 -14.75 2.47 9.07
N LYS A 5 -15.35 3.35 9.89
CA LYS A 5 -14.89 3.67 11.25
C LYS A 5 -14.87 2.43 12.16
N LYS A 6 -15.90 1.58 12.10
CA LYS A 6 -15.94 0.33 12.88
C LYS A 6 -14.86 -0.64 12.45
N ILE A 7 -14.66 -0.83 11.14
CA ILE A 7 -13.57 -1.68 10.61
C ILE A 7 -12.22 -1.18 11.13
N PHE A 8 -11.95 0.13 10.99
CA PHE A 8 -10.72 0.77 11.46
C PHE A 8 -10.51 0.65 12.98
N SER A 9 -11.57 0.82 13.76
CA SER A 9 -11.47 0.69 15.22
C SER A 9 -11.17 -0.75 15.61
N MET A 10 -11.83 -1.73 14.99
CA MET A 10 -11.62 -3.16 15.26
C MET A 10 -10.20 -3.60 14.89
N THR A 11 -9.67 -3.15 13.75
CA THR A 11 -8.30 -3.49 13.32
C THR A 11 -7.25 -2.87 14.24
N LEU A 12 -7.45 -1.63 14.71
CA LEU A 12 -6.57 -1.00 15.70
C LEU A 12 -6.63 -1.69 17.07
N ILE A 13 -7.83 -2.10 17.52
CA ILE A 13 -7.97 -2.84 18.79
C ILE A 13 -7.21 -4.16 18.70
N LEU A 14 -7.35 -4.90 17.60
CA LEU A 14 -6.61 -6.14 17.36
C LEU A 14 -5.10 -5.90 17.31
N ALA A 15 -4.66 -4.84 16.63
CA ALA A 15 -3.24 -4.47 16.56
C ALA A 15 -2.66 -4.15 17.94
N GLY A 16 -3.36 -3.30 18.73
CA GLY A 16 -2.94 -2.95 20.08
C GLY A 16 -2.90 -4.17 21.02
N PHE A 17 -3.87 -5.08 20.88
CA PHE A 17 -3.88 -6.32 21.65
C PHE A 17 -2.70 -7.24 21.30
N LEU A 18 -2.38 -7.39 20.00
CA LEU A 18 -1.21 -8.15 19.54
C LEU A 18 0.11 -7.57 20.06
N ILE A 19 0.25 -6.24 20.05
CA ILE A 19 1.43 -5.55 20.59
C ILE A 19 1.57 -5.87 22.08
N LEU A 20 0.52 -5.70 22.88
CA LEU A 20 0.55 -6.00 24.31
C LEU A 20 0.95 -7.45 24.55
N ILE A 21 0.32 -8.41 23.88
CA ILE A 21 0.66 -9.84 24.02
C ILE A 21 2.12 -10.11 23.67
N SER A 22 2.63 -9.49 22.60
CA SER A 22 4.02 -9.69 22.17
C SER A 22 5.02 -9.27 23.25
N GLU A 23 4.72 -8.20 23.99
CA GLU A 23 5.54 -7.74 25.12
C GLU A 23 5.41 -8.65 26.35
N PHE A 24 4.20 -9.13 26.66
CA PHE A 24 3.96 -9.97 27.86
C PHE A 24 4.52 -11.39 27.74
N ILE A 25 4.50 -11.98 26.54
CA ILE A 25 4.87 -13.39 26.32
C ILE A 25 6.31 -13.53 25.79
N TYR A 26 7.05 -12.43 25.58
CA TYR A 26 8.34 -12.42 24.89
C TYR A 26 8.30 -13.15 23.54
N LEU A 27 7.19 -13.00 22.81
CA LEU A 27 7.09 -13.55 21.46
C LEU A 27 7.97 -12.69 20.55
N PRO A 28 8.88 -13.29 19.75
CA PRO A 28 9.73 -12.55 18.81
C PRO A 28 8.92 -12.12 17.57
N ILE A 29 7.85 -11.37 17.76
CA ILE A 29 7.01 -10.81 16.70
C ILE A 29 7.56 -9.42 16.37
N ASP A 30 8.03 -9.26 15.14
CA ASP A 30 8.46 -7.98 14.62
C ASP A 30 7.25 -7.02 14.48
N ILE A 31 7.42 -5.79 14.97
CA ILE A 31 6.40 -4.74 14.86
C ILE A 31 5.98 -4.50 13.40
N THR A 32 6.90 -4.66 12.45
CA THR A 32 6.63 -4.56 11.01
C THR A 32 5.59 -5.59 10.57
N TRP A 33 5.64 -6.79 11.14
CA TRP A 33 4.65 -7.84 10.89
C TRP A 33 3.26 -7.42 11.37
N ILE A 34 3.16 -6.87 12.59
CA ILE A 34 1.88 -6.43 13.16
C ILE A 34 1.27 -5.29 12.34
N ILE A 35 2.08 -4.30 11.93
CA ILE A 35 1.62 -3.21 11.06
C ILE A 35 1.14 -3.77 9.71
N GLY A 36 1.90 -4.70 9.12
CA GLY A 36 1.53 -5.37 7.87
C GLY A 36 0.18 -6.10 7.98
N ALA A 37 0.00 -6.91 9.03
CA ALA A 37 -1.25 -7.63 9.29
C ALA A 37 -2.43 -6.67 9.49
N THR A 38 -2.21 -5.56 10.20
CA THR A 38 -3.22 -4.52 10.42
C THR A 38 -3.67 -3.90 9.09
N PHE A 39 -2.73 -3.56 8.21
CA PHE A 39 -3.01 -2.99 6.90
C PHE A 39 -3.72 -3.99 5.97
N ILE A 40 -3.33 -5.26 6.00
CA ILE A 40 -4.02 -6.33 5.25
C ILE A 40 -5.48 -6.43 5.70
N LEU A 41 -5.73 -6.57 7.01
CA LEU A 41 -7.10 -6.70 7.54
C LEU A 41 -7.93 -5.46 7.21
N GLN A 42 -7.38 -4.27 7.47
CA GLN A 42 -8.06 -3.00 7.19
C GLN A 42 -8.38 -2.85 5.70
N GLY A 43 -7.39 -3.10 4.84
CA GLY A 43 -7.51 -3.03 3.41
C GLY A 43 -8.54 -4.03 2.88
N LEU A 44 -8.45 -5.30 3.27
CA LEU A 44 -9.33 -6.36 2.79
C LEU A 44 -10.81 -6.09 3.11
N PHE A 45 -11.14 -5.84 4.39
CA PHE A 45 -12.53 -5.59 4.79
C PHE A 45 -13.08 -4.31 4.15
N SER A 46 -12.24 -3.28 3.99
CA SER A 46 -12.65 -2.01 3.41
C SER A 46 -12.77 -2.07 1.88
N VAL A 47 -11.98 -2.91 1.21
CA VAL A 47 -12.11 -3.22 -0.23
C VAL A 47 -13.44 -3.90 -0.49
N ILE A 48 -13.76 -4.99 0.23
CA ILE A 48 -15.04 -5.71 0.08
C ILE A 48 -16.21 -4.76 0.29
N LYS A 49 -16.12 -3.91 1.32
CA LYS A 49 -17.16 -2.92 1.58
C LYS A 49 -17.27 -1.87 0.48
N SER A 50 -16.14 -1.43 -0.11
CA SER A 50 -16.15 -0.39 -1.14
C SER A 50 -16.70 -0.93 -2.46
N LEU A 51 -16.45 -2.20 -2.77
CA LEU A 51 -17.12 -2.92 -3.86
C LEU A 51 -18.64 -2.93 -3.67
N ASN A 52 -19.12 -3.28 -2.47
CA ASN A 52 -20.56 -3.37 -2.20
C ASN A 52 -21.30 -2.01 -2.17
N ASN A 53 -20.58 -0.88 -2.14
CA ASN A 53 -21.17 0.46 -2.09
C ASN A 53 -20.77 1.31 -3.30
N ASP A 54 -20.17 0.73 -4.35
CA ASP A 54 -19.71 1.41 -5.56
C ASP A 54 -18.81 2.63 -5.29
N ARG A 55 -18.02 2.58 -4.21
CA ARG A 55 -17.12 3.67 -3.78
C ARG A 55 -15.74 3.50 -4.39
N ARG A 56 -15.58 3.92 -5.65
CA ARG A 56 -14.32 3.78 -6.42
C ARG A 56 -13.11 4.46 -5.78
N ASP A 57 -13.33 5.65 -5.23
CA ASP A 57 -12.33 6.44 -4.50
C ASP A 57 -11.72 5.64 -3.34
N LEU A 58 -12.60 5.03 -2.54
CA LEU A 58 -12.22 4.25 -1.38
C LEU A 58 -11.69 2.87 -1.78
N LEU A 59 -12.24 2.26 -2.83
CA LEU A 59 -11.77 0.99 -3.37
C LEU A 59 -10.28 1.08 -3.74
N PHE A 60 -9.92 2.09 -4.53
CA PHE A 60 -8.53 2.32 -4.93
C PHE A 60 -7.61 2.48 -3.72
N LEU A 61 -8.00 3.34 -2.76
CA LEU A 61 -7.21 3.61 -1.56
C LEU A 61 -7.03 2.37 -0.67
N PHE A 62 -8.09 1.59 -0.47
CA PHE A 62 -8.03 0.39 0.38
C PHE A 62 -7.31 -0.78 -0.31
N THR A 63 -7.34 -0.86 -1.64
CA THR A 63 -6.48 -1.81 -2.38
C THR A 63 -5.01 -1.46 -2.22
N ILE A 64 -4.65 -0.17 -2.30
CA ILE A 64 -3.27 0.28 -2.01
C ILE A 64 -2.87 -0.12 -0.60
N LEU A 65 -3.71 0.17 0.40
CA LEU A 65 -3.44 -0.15 1.80
C LEU A 65 -3.24 -1.67 2.01
N PHE A 66 -4.09 -2.48 1.40
CA PHE A 66 -3.98 -3.94 1.41
C PHE A 66 -2.63 -4.42 0.86
N MET A 67 -2.22 -3.90 -0.30
CA MET A 67 -0.97 -4.28 -0.97
C MET A 67 0.27 -3.82 -0.18
N ILE A 68 0.23 -2.62 0.43
CA ILE A 68 1.29 -2.16 1.35
C ILE A 68 1.42 -3.12 2.54
N GLY A 69 0.29 -3.58 3.08
CA GLY A 69 0.29 -4.58 4.16
C GLY A 69 0.99 -5.89 3.77
N ILE A 70 0.75 -6.38 2.55
CA ILE A 70 1.47 -7.56 2.01
C ILE A 70 2.97 -7.32 1.97
N ILE A 71 3.41 -6.14 1.50
CA ILE A 71 4.83 -5.80 1.43
C ILE A 71 5.49 -5.78 2.81
N PHE A 72 4.80 -5.27 3.84
CA PHE A 72 5.32 -5.27 5.21
C PHE A 72 5.45 -6.69 5.78
N ILE A 73 4.50 -7.57 5.51
CA ILE A 73 4.60 -8.99 5.89
C ILE A 73 5.80 -9.65 5.19
N ILE A 74 5.98 -9.42 3.89
CA ILE A 74 7.13 -9.97 3.15
C ILE A 74 8.43 -9.44 3.74
N LYS A 75 8.55 -8.12 3.95
CA LYS A 75 9.75 -7.50 4.52
C LYS A 75 10.10 -8.04 5.91
N SER A 76 9.10 -8.35 6.73
CA SER A 76 9.32 -8.88 8.08
C SER A 76 9.79 -10.34 8.08
N ASN A 77 9.37 -11.15 7.10
CA ASN A 77 9.74 -12.58 7.03
C ASN A 77 10.99 -12.85 6.20
N PHE A 78 11.34 -11.96 5.27
CA PHE A 78 12.45 -12.16 4.34
C PHE A 78 13.54 -11.11 4.55
N ASN A 79 14.78 -11.54 4.70
CA ASN A 79 15.93 -10.66 4.82
C ASN A 79 16.28 -10.05 3.44
N ILE A 80 15.61 -8.95 3.10
CA ILE A 80 15.79 -8.21 1.86
C ILE A 80 17.07 -7.36 1.98
N ARG A 81 18.15 -7.82 1.34
CA ARG A 81 19.45 -7.13 1.33
C ARG A 81 19.44 -5.76 0.64
N GLU A 82 18.61 -5.57 -0.38
CA GLU A 82 18.54 -4.32 -1.15
C GLU A 82 17.11 -3.76 -1.16
N THR A 83 16.77 -3.01 -0.12
CA THR A 83 15.40 -2.53 0.10
C THR A 83 14.95 -1.52 -0.97
N ARG A 84 15.87 -0.75 -1.57
CA ARG A 84 15.53 0.36 -2.46
C ARG A 84 15.05 -0.07 -3.85
N GLU A 85 15.61 -1.14 -4.40
CA GLU A 85 15.21 -1.65 -5.72
C GLU A 85 13.79 -2.25 -5.69
N ILE A 86 13.40 -2.78 -4.53
CA ILE A 86 12.09 -3.35 -4.29
C ILE A 86 11.01 -2.26 -4.18
N VAL A 87 11.35 -1.05 -3.72
CA VAL A 87 10.37 0.03 -3.55
C VAL A 87 9.74 0.41 -4.90
N PHE A 88 10.55 0.63 -5.94
CA PHE A 88 10.03 1.02 -7.25
C PHE A 88 9.13 -0.07 -7.86
N THR A 89 9.61 -1.31 -7.85
CA THR A 89 8.84 -2.48 -8.31
C THR A 89 7.54 -2.61 -7.53
N SER A 90 7.59 -2.42 -6.21
CA SER A 90 6.41 -2.49 -5.33
C SER A 90 5.38 -1.40 -5.68
N ILE A 91 5.80 -0.17 -5.94
CA ILE A 91 4.89 0.92 -6.34
C ILE A 91 4.17 0.57 -7.63
N LEU A 92 4.87 -0.01 -8.63
CA LEU A 92 4.26 -0.46 -9.87
C LEU A 92 3.25 -1.58 -9.63
N LEU A 93 3.60 -2.61 -8.86
CA LEU A 93 2.70 -3.73 -8.54
C LEU A 93 1.47 -3.30 -7.74
N ILE A 94 1.65 -2.42 -6.75
CA ILE A 94 0.56 -1.82 -5.97
C ILE A 94 -0.39 -1.06 -6.90
N SER A 95 0.16 -0.19 -7.76
CA SER A 95 -0.62 0.61 -8.70
C SER A 95 -1.36 -0.30 -9.67
N GLY A 96 -0.70 -1.32 -10.20
CA GLY A 96 -1.30 -2.33 -11.06
C GLY A 96 -2.48 -3.05 -10.40
N GLY A 97 -2.30 -3.51 -9.16
CA GLY A 97 -3.37 -4.13 -8.37
C GLY A 97 -4.55 -3.19 -8.11
N ALA A 98 -4.29 -1.92 -7.80
CA ALA A 98 -5.34 -0.93 -7.58
C ALA A 98 -6.16 -0.64 -8.85
N PHE A 99 -5.52 -0.54 -10.02
CA PHE A 99 -6.21 -0.40 -11.30
C PHE A 99 -6.98 -1.66 -11.69
N LEU A 100 -6.45 -2.86 -11.44
CA LEU A 100 -7.21 -4.10 -11.66
C LEU A 100 -8.46 -4.17 -10.77
N MET A 101 -8.38 -3.73 -9.51
CA MET A 101 -9.56 -3.68 -8.64
C MET A 101 -10.61 -2.69 -9.13
N LEU A 102 -10.22 -1.54 -9.68
CA LEU A 102 -11.15 -0.62 -10.35
C LEU A 102 -11.81 -1.25 -11.58
N PHE A 103 -11.07 -2.06 -12.33
CA PHE A 103 -11.65 -2.83 -13.44
C PHE A 103 -12.64 -3.89 -12.96
N ILE A 104 -12.35 -4.58 -11.84
CA ILE A 104 -13.28 -5.58 -11.27
C ILE A 104 -14.59 -4.93 -10.83
N GLU A 105 -14.54 -3.72 -10.26
CA GLU A 105 -15.75 -2.96 -9.92
C GLU A 105 -16.53 -2.52 -11.17
N ASN A 106 -15.82 -2.09 -12.22
CA ASN A 106 -16.45 -1.67 -13.47
C ASN A 106 -15.78 -2.28 -14.71
N SER A 107 -16.18 -3.51 -15.03
CA SER A 107 -15.62 -4.28 -16.15
C SER A 107 -15.87 -3.66 -17.53
N LYS A 108 -16.68 -2.60 -17.62
CA LYS A 108 -16.88 -1.84 -18.87
C LYS A 108 -15.66 -0.98 -19.21
N GLU A 109 -14.95 -0.50 -18.20
CA GLU A 109 -13.80 0.41 -18.35
C GLU A 109 -12.50 -0.39 -18.56
N ARG A 110 -12.34 -0.96 -19.75
CA ARG A 110 -11.18 -1.80 -20.13
C ARG A 110 -9.83 -1.09 -19.98
N ILE A 111 -9.82 0.25 -19.95
CA ILE A 111 -8.61 1.05 -19.72
C ILE A 111 -7.97 0.69 -18.38
N PHE A 112 -8.77 0.45 -17.32
CA PHE A 112 -8.23 0.08 -16.01
C PHE A 112 -7.54 -1.29 -16.03
N ALA A 113 -8.10 -2.28 -16.75
CA ALA A 113 -7.44 -3.57 -16.95
C ALA A 113 -6.12 -3.41 -17.71
N LEU A 114 -6.13 -2.64 -18.79
CA LEU A 114 -4.95 -2.42 -19.63
C LEU A 114 -3.83 -1.75 -18.83
N VAL A 115 -4.13 -0.66 -18.12
CA VAL A 115 -3.16 0.05 -17.26
C VAL A 115 -2.65 -0.87 -16.14
N GLY A 116 -3.55 -1.64 -15.51
CA GLY A 116 -3.19 -2.60 -14.48
C GLY A 116 -2.20 -3.67 -14.97
N VAL A 117 -2.50 -4.30 -16.11
CA VAL A 117 -1.64 -5.30 -16.75
C VAL A 117 -0.30 -4.70 -17.17
N ILE A 118 -0.29 -3.50 -17.77
CA ILE A 118 0.96 -2.80 -18.12
C ILE A 118 1.82 -2.59 -16.87
N PHE A 119 1.24 -2.14 -15.75
CA PHE A 119 2.02 -1.97 -14.53
C PHE A 119 2.56 -3.27 -13.96
N PHE A 120 1.82 -4.38 -14.05
CA PHE A 120 2.35 -5.70 -13.68
C PHE A 120 3.51 -6.13 -14.58
N ILE A 121 3.40 -5.95 -15.90
CA ILE A 121 4.46 -6.28 -16.85
C ILE A 121 5.70 -5.41 -16.59
N VAL A 122 5.52 -4.09 -16.47
CA VAL A 122 6.63 -3.15 -16.22
C VAL A 122 7.26 -3.42 -14.85
N GLY A 123 6.47 -3.71 -13.82
CA GLY A 123 6.97 -4.08 -12.50
C GLY A 123 7.75 -5.39 -12.50
N TYR A 124 7.28 -6.40 -13.25
CA TYR A 124 8.02 -7.65 -13.41
C TYR A 124 9.33 -7.43 -14.17
N LEU A 125 9.29 -6.69 -15.28
CA LEU A 125 10.47 -6.35 -16.07
C LEU A 125 11.45 -5.50 -15.28
N SER A 126 10.98 -4.61 -14.38
CA SER A 126 11.86 -3.78 -13.57
C SER A 126 12.74 -4.62 -12.66
N ILE A 127 12.28 -5.76 -12.15
CA ILE A 127 13.11 -6.66 -11.32
C ILE A 127 14.37 -7.10 -12.08
N ASN A 128 14.23 -7.47 -13.35
CA ASN A 128 15.33 -7.99 -14.16
C ASN A 128 16.17 -6.86 -14.77
N LEU A 129 15.50 -5.84 -15.33
CA LEU A 129 16.16 -4.72 -16.01
C LEU A 129 16.91 -3.80 -15.05
N LEU A 130 16.39 -3.59 -13.82
CA LEU A 130 17.10 -2.79 -12.81
C LEU A 130 18.43 -3.45 -12.48
N ARG A 131 18.42 -4.78 -12.29
CA ARG A 131 19.60 -5.56 -11.90
C ARG A 131 20.67 -5.59 -13.01
N ASP A 132 20.26 -5.82 -14.25
CA ASP A 132 21.20 -6.09 -15.34
C ASP A 132 21.77 -4.82 -16.01
N TYR A 133 21.02 -3.70 -16.02
CA TYR A 133 21.42 -2.47 -16.73
C TYR A 133 21.96 -1.36 -15.81
N GLY A 134 22.13 -1.61 -14.51
CA GLY A 134 22.60 -0.59 -13.56
C GLY A 134 21.63 0.59 -13.39
N LEU A 135 20.37 0.42 -13.80
CA LEU A 135 19.27 1.38 -13.58
C LEU A 135 18.92 1.51 -12.10
N THR A 136 19.51 0.68 -11.25
CA THR A 136 19.57 0.82 -9.79
C THR A 136 19.98 2.23 -9.37
N LYS A 137 20.89 2.90 -10.09
CA LYS A 137 21.27 4.29 -9.82
C LYS A 137 20.12 5.28 -10.05
N ILE A 138 19.33 5.08 -11.11
CA ILE A 138 18.19 5.95 -11.44
C ILE A 138 17.06 5.71 -10.44
N SER A 139 16.73 4.44 -10.16
CA SER A 139 15.74 4.09 -9.13
C SER A 139 16.13 4.61 -7.75
N ASN A 140 17.39 4.47 -7.35
CA ASN A 140 17.91 5.03 -6.11
C ASN A 140 17.85 6.56 -6.08
N SER A 141 18.11 7.22 -7.21
CA SER A 141 18.00 8.68 -7.33
C SER A 141 16.55 9.15 -7.20
N LEU A 142 15.60 8.44 -7.83
CA LEU A 142 14.17 8.74 -7.72
C LEU A 142 13.65 8.48 -6.31
N ALA A 143 14.04 7.37 -5.69
CA ALA A 143 13.70 7.04 -4.31
C ALA A 143 14.27 8.09 -3.34
N LYS A 144 15.54 8.49 -3.51
CA LYS A 144 16.16 9.55 -2.71
C LYS A 144 15.45 10.89 -2.91
N THR A 145 15.09 11.23 -4.14
CA THR A 145 14.29 12.44 -4.42
C THR A 145 12.93 12.35 -3.72
N ALA A 146 12.26 11.21 -3.75
CA ALA A 146 11.00 11.03 -3.02
C ALA A 146 11.19 11.18 -1.49
N GLU A 147 12.29 10.64 -0.94
CA GLU A 147 12.67 10.79 0.48
C GLU A 147 13.03 12.24 0.85
N ASP A 148 13.58 13.02 -0.07
CA ASP A 148 13.92 14.43 0.18
C ASP A 148 12.67 15.34 0.10
N PHE A 149 11.70 15.00 -0.77
CA PHE A 149 10.55 15.85 -1.08
C PHE A 149 9.24 15.46 -0.36
N TRP A 150 9.11 14.28 0.26
CA TRP A 150 7.87 13.91 0.97
C TRP A 150 7.44 14.90 2.08
N PRO A 151 8.33 15.60 2.82
CA PRO A 151 7.89 16.57 3.82
C PRO A 151 7.20 17.77 3.17
N ILE A 152 7.68 18.21 2.00
CA ILE A 152 7.08 19.32 1.25
C ILE A 152 5.70 18.93 0.73
N VAL A 153 5.57 17.70 0.22
CA VAL A 153 4.28 17.15 -0.21
C VAL A 153 3.30 17.07 0.97
N LEU A 154 3.76 16.67 2.15
CA LEU A 154 2.92 16.63 3.34
C LEU A 154 2.50 18.02 3.84
N ILE A 155 3.42 18.97 3.89
CA ILE A 155 3.13 20.36 4.32
C ILE A 155 2.12 20.99 3.36
N SER A 156 2.36 20.88 2.04
CA SER A 156 1.44 21.42 1.04
C SER A 156 0.07 20.75 1.08
N SER A 157 0.01 19.42 1.19
CA SER A 157 -1.25 18.68 1.34
C SER A 157 -2.00 19.06 2.61
N GLY A 158 -1.29 19.19 3.73
CA GLY A 158 -1.85 19.62 5.02
C GLY A 158 -2.41 21.05 4.96
N LEU A 159 -1.70 21.98 4.32
CA LEU A 159 -2.16 23.35 4.10
C LEU A 159 -3.41 23.41 3.22
N ILE A 160 -3.45 22.66 2.12
CA ILE A 160 -4.63 22.59 1.25
C ILE A 160 -5.83 22.07 2.04
N LEU A 161 -5.66 20.99 2.82
CA LEU A 161 -6.74 20.44 3.65
C LEU A 161 -7.21 21.41 4.74
N PHE A 162 -6.29 22.15 5.35
CA PHE A 162 -6.61 23.16 6.37
C PHE A 162 -7.39 24.33 5.78
N LEU A 163 -6.96 24.84 4.61
CA LEU A 163 -7.59 25.97 3.93
C LEU A 163 -8.93 25.61 3.29
N ASN A 164 -9.08 24.37 2.82
CA ASN A 164 -10.30 23.89 2.14
C ASN A 164 -11.35 23.35 3.11
N ARG A 165 -11.19 23.60 4.42
CA ARG A 165 -12.19 23.25 5.43
C ARG A 165 -13.39 24.19 5.26
N LYS A 166 -14.41 23.73 4.53
CA LYS A 166 -15.73 24.39 4.52
C LYS A 166 -16.23 24.48 5.95
N LYS A 167 -16.57 25.70 6.39
CA LYS A 167 -17.32 25.95 7.62
C LYS A 167 -18.67 25.23 7.57
#